data_AF-U5T4U3-F1
#
_entry.id   AF-U5T4U3-F1
#
_cell.length_a   1.000
_cell.length_b   1.000
_cell.length_c   1.000
_cell.angle_alpha   90.00
_cell.angle_beta   90.00
_cell.angle_gamma   90.00
#
_symmetry.space_group_name_H-M   'P 1'
#
loop_
_entity.id
_entity.type
_entity.pdbx_description
1 polymer ?
#
loop_
_entity_poly.entity_id
_entity_poly.type
_entity_poly.pdbx_seq_one_letter_code
_entity_poly.pdbx_strand_id
1 'polypeptide(L)'
;MWTLRELDRASDVPKGTAFRAFKRCRPALVEDRDFFVETIAAPSDEPAARLLEQMHRAHALYQSSQVAILLTRDACTKLQGVANLHSP
;
A
#
# COMPACT_ATOMS: atom_id res chain seq x y z
N MET A 1 -1.74 4.84 -7.41
CA MET A 1 -1.18 4.47 -6.09
C MET A 1 -1.07 2.97 -6.01
N TRP A 2 -0.27 2.46 -5.07
CA TRP A 2 0.00 1.03 -4.89
C TRP A 2 -0.39 0.57 -3.50
N THR A 3 -1.08 -0.56 -3.39
CA THR A 3 -1.25 -1.24 -2.10
C THR A 3 -0.02 -2.07 -1.75
N LEU A 4 0.10 -2.38 -0.45
CA LEU A 4 1.13 -3.31 0.01
C LEU A 4 0.99 -4.71 -0.61
N ARG A 5 -0.22 -5.17 -0.89
CA ARG A 5 -0.45 -6.49 -1.51
C ARG A 5 -0.07 -6.47 -2.99
N GLU A 6 -0.37 -5.41 -3.72
CA GLU A 6 0.10 -5.25 -5.10
C GLU A 6 1.62 -5.23 -5.16
N LEU A 7 2.28 -4.54 -4.23
CA LEU A 7 3.74 -4.51 -4.16
C LEU A 7 4.31 -5.89 -3.81
N ASP A 8 3.73 -6.63 -2.86
CA ASP A 8 4.13 -8.01 -2.56
C ASP A 8 3.99 -8.91 -3.81
N ARG A 9 2.88 -8.78 -4.56
CA ARG A 9 2.61 -9.57 -5.78
C ARG A 9 3.55 -9.22 -6.93
N ALA A 10 3.75 -7.92 -7.20
CA ALA A 10 4.61 -7.46 -8.28
C ALA A 10 6.09 -7.83 -8.06
N SER A 11 6.47 -8.01 -6.80
CA SER A 11 7.84 -8.37 -6.41
C SER A 11 8.06 -9.89 -6.29
N ASP A 12 7.02 -10.71 -6.44
CA ASP A 12 7.02 -12.15 -6.18
C ASP A 12 7.61 -12.51 -4.78
N VAL A 13 7.20 -11.77 -3.76
CA VAL A 13 7.69 -11.95 -2.37
C VAL A 13 6.60 -12.49 -1.44
N PRO A 14 6.97 -13.10 -0.29
CA PRO A 14 6.01 -13.54 0.70
C PRO A 14 5.12 -12.39 1.19
N LYS A 15 3.86 -12.71 1.48
CA LYS A 15 2.88 -11.80 2.09
C LYS A 15 3.49 -11.01 3.25
N GLY A 16 3.25 -9.70 3.23
CA GLY A 16 3.64 -8.78 4.29
C GLY A 16 5.10 -8.34 4.22
N THR A 17 5.82 -8.64 3.15
CA THR A 17 7.19 -8.13 2.95
C THR A 17 7.17 -6.61 2.75
N ALA A 18 6.28 -6.12 1.89
CA ALA A 18 6.01 -4.70 1.71
C ALA A 18 5.59 -4.02 3.01
N PHE A 19 4.76 -4.66 3.85
CA PHE A 19 4.37 -4.09 5.15
C PHE A 19 5.54 -3.98 6.13
N ARG A 20 6.41 -5.00 6.18
CA ARG A 20 7.62 -4.95 7.00
C ARG A 20 8.58 -3.87 6.50
N ALA A 21 8.76 -3.73 5.19
CA ALA A 21 9.56 -2.66 4.58
C ALA A 21 8.97 -1.28 4.90
N PHE A 22 7.66 -1.11 4.75
CA PHE A 22 6.94 0.11 5.12
C PHE A 22 7.21 0.50 6.58
N LYS A 23 7.08 -0.44 7.53
CA LYS A 23 7.36 -0.16 8.96
C LYS A 23 8.80 0.30 9.20
N ARG A 24 9.77 -0.26 8.48
CA ARG A 24 11.19 0.15 8.58
C ARG A 24 11.41 1.54 8.00
N CYS A 25 10.74 1.88 6.90
CA CYS A 25 10.82 3.19 6.27
C CYS A 25 9.93 4.25 6.91
N ARG A 26 8.95 3.87 7.75
CA ARG A 26 7.91 4.77 8.29
C ARG A 26 8.45 6.09 8.86
N PRO A 27 9.57 6.14 9.60
CA PRO A 27 10.11 7.40 10.10
C PRO A 27 10.53 8.40 9.01
N ALA A 28 10.82 7.92 7.80
CA ALA A 28 11.24 8.72 6.65
C ALA A 28 10.09 9.00 5.64
N LEU A 29 8.88 8.53 5.93
CA LEU A 29 7.70 8.70 5.08
C LEU A 29 6.69 9.64 5.73
N VAL A 30 6.14 10.55 4.93
CA VAL A 30 5.14 11.53 5.35
C VAL A 30 3.75 11.08 4.90
N GLU A 31 2.80 11.06 5.82
CA GLU A 31 1.39 10.79 5.53
C GLU A 31 0.83 11.91 4.65
N ASP A 32 -0.14 11.58 3.79
CA ASP A 32 -0.73 12.47 2.79
C ASP A 32 0.22 12.95 1.69
N ARG A 33 1.45 12.42 1.66
CA ARG A 33 2.45 12.71 0.62
C ARG A 33 3.11 11.45 0.07
N ASP A 34 3.71 10.66 0.94
CA ASP A 34 4.38 9.42 0.58
C ASP A 34 3.40 8.25 0.63
N PHE A 35 2.46 8.27 1.57
CA PHE A 35 1.42 7.26 1.68
C PHE A 35 0.14 7.83 2.28
N PHE A 36 -0.97 7.13 2.06
CA PHE A 36 -2.30 7.47 2.54
C PHE A 36 -2.88 6.25 3.26
N VAL A 37 -3.68 6.48 4.31
CA VAL A 37 -4.33 5.43 5.08
C VAL A 37 -5.83 5.62 4.99
N GLU A 38 -6.50 4.60 4.46
CA GLU A 38 -7.96 4.62 4.31
C GLU A 38 -8.59 3.50 5.14
N THR A 39 -9.64 3.84 5.88
CA THR A 39 -10.41 2.83 6.62
C THR A 39 -11.37 2.16 5.65
N ILE A 40 -11.26 0.83 5.48
CA ILE A 40 -12.01 0.12 4.44
C ILE A 40 -13.53 0.17 4.69
N ALA A 41 -13.94 0.09 5.96
CA ALA A 41 -15.36 0.14 6.34
C ALA A 41 -15.92 1.56 6.43
N ALA A 42 -15.07 2.59 6.45
CA ALA A 42 -15.44 3.99 6.60
C ALA A 42 -14.44 4.87 5.82
N PRO A 43 -14.53 4.90 4.48
CA PRO A 43 -13.65 5.72 3.65
C PRO A 43 -13.74 7.19 4.01
N SER A 44 -12.64 7.93 3.86
CA SER A 44 -12.57 9.35 4.22
C SER A 44 -13.51 10.23 3.37
N ASP A 45 -13.62 9.94 2.08
CA ASP A 45 -14.47 10.62 1.12
C ASP A 45 -14.95 9.71 -0.03
N GLU A 46 -15.77 10.27 -0.92
CA GLU A 46 -16.34 9.56 -2.08
C GLU A 46 -15.25 9.10 -3.09
N PRO A 47 -14.25 9.91 -3.46
CA PRO A 47 -13.10 9.42 -4.23
C PRO A 47 -12.37 8.22 -3.60
N ALA A 48 -12.11 8.26 -2.28
CA ALA A 48 -11.47 7.18 -1.55
C ALA A 48 -12.34 5.91 -1.57
N ALA A 49 -13.65 6.04 -1.37
CA ALA A 49 -14.58 4.92 -1.46
C ALA A 49 -14.50 4.22 -2.83
N ARG A 50 -14.53 4.99 -3.92
CA ARG A 50 -14.41 4.46 -5.29
C ARG A 50 -13.07 3.78 -5.54
N LEU A 51 -11.99 4.34 -5.02
CA LEU A 51 -10.65 3.75 -5.13
C LEU A 51 -10.59 2.41 -4.40
N LEU A 52 -11.12 2.34 -3.17
CA LEU A 52 -11.17 1.10 -2.39
C LEU A 52 -12.01 0.03 -3.07
N GLU A 53 -13.15 0.37 -3.66
CA GLU A 53 -13.96 -0.57 -4.45
C GLU A 53 -13.22 -1.12 -5.67
N GLN A 54 -12.48 -0.28 -6.40
CA GLN A 54 -11.63 -0.72 -7.51
C GLN A 54 -10.55 -1.69 -7.02
N MET A 55 -9.90 -1.37 -5.92
CA MET A 55 -8.86 -2.22 -5.32
C MET A 55 -9.42 -3.54 -4.78
N HIS A 56 -10.64 -3.52 -4.24
CA HIS A 56 -11.32 -4.74 -3.80
C HIS A 56 -11.58 -5.67 -5.00
N ARG A 57 -12.13 -5.13 -6.10
CA ARG A 57 -12.35 -5.88 -7.35
C ARG A 57 -11.06 -6.41 -7.97
N ALA A 58 -9.96 -5.68 -7.85
CA ALA A 58 -8.64 -6.11 -8.31
C ALA A 58 -7.95 -7.14 -7.39
N HIS A 59 -8.57 -7.50 -6.26
CA HIS A 59 -7.94 -8.27 -5.19
C HIS A 59 -6.59 -7.66 -4.71
N ALA A 60 -6.50 -6.33 -4.73
CA ALA A 60 -5.34 -5.55 -4.30
C ALA A 60 -5.30 -5.30 -2.79
N LEU A 61 -6.34 -5.67 -2.03
CA LEU A 61 -6.36 -5.57 -0.57
C LEU A 61 -6.30 -6.96 0.06
N TYR A 62 -5.70 -7.09 1.25
CA TYR A 62 -5.81 -8.32 2.02
C TYR A 62 -7.22 -8.46 2.60
N GLN A 63 -7.83 -9.64 2.53
CA GLN A 63 -9.20 -9.87 2.99
C GLN A 63 -9.43 -9.48 4.47
N SER A 64 -8.42 -9.66 5.32
CA SER A 64 -8.51 -9.36 6.75
C SER A 64 -8.05 -7.94 7.11
N SER A 65 -7.72 -7.09 6.13
CA SER A 65 -7.30 -5.73 6.40
C SER A 65 -8.49 -4.87 6.84
N GLN A 66 -8.30 -4.11 7.91
CA GLN A 66 -9.25 -3.05 8.31
C GLN A 66 -8.91 -1.70 7.65
N VAL A 67 -7.64 -1.53 7.28
CA VAL A 67 -7.11 -0.33 6.63
C VAL A 67 -6.39 -0.68 5.33
N ALA A 68 -6.51 0.20 4.34
CA ALA A 68 -5.70 0.19 3.13
C ALA A 68 -4.57 1.21 3.29
N ILE A 69 -3.33 0.75 3.09
CA ILE A 69 -2.17 1.64 2.98
C ILE A 69 -1.87 1.79 1.50
N LEU A 70 -1.98 3.02 1.01
CA LEU A 70 -1.77 3.40 -0.38
C LEU A 70 -0.44 4.13 -0.49
N LEU A 71 0.46 3.62 -1.32
CA LEU A 71 1.80 4.17 -1.53
C LEU A 71 1.83 4.97 -2.83
N THR A 72 2.52 6.12 -2.79
CA THR A 72 2.94 6.80 -4.02
C THR A 72 4.11 6.06 -4.67
N ARG A 73 4.41 6.40 -5.93
CA ARG A 73 5.54 5.79 -6.63
C ARG A 73 6.86 6.05 -5.92
N ASP A 74 7.06 7.28 -5.43
CA ASP A 74 8.27 7.67 -4.71
C ASP A 74 8.43 6.87 -3.42
N ALA A 75 7.34 6.63 -2.69
CA ALA A 75 7.37 5.78 -1.51
C ALA A 75 7.69 4.32 -1.86
N CYS A 76 7.14 3.78 -2.95
CA CYS A 76 7.53 2.46 -3.45
C CYS A 76 9.04 2.39 -3.69
N THR A 77 9.63 3.35 -4.41
CA THR A 77 11.08 3.41 -4.66
C THR A 77 11.89 3.41 -3.36
N LYS A 78 11.47 4.17 -2.34
CA LYS A 78 12.13 4.17 -1.02
C LYS A 78 12.07 2.79 -0.36
N LEU A 79 10.95 2.08 -0.49
CA LEU A 79 10.77 0.73 0.05
C LEU A 79 11.64 -0.32 -0.65
N GLN A 80 11.91 -0.17 -1.95
CA GLN A 80 12.82 -1.05 -2.70
C GLN A 80 14.26 -0.96 -2.19
N GLY A 81 14.66 0.20 -1.66
CA GLY A 81 16.00 0.37 -1.06
C GLY A 81 16.22 -0.45 0.22
N VAL A 82 15.16 -0.99 0.84
CA VAL A 82 15.25 -1.72 2.13
C VAL A 82 14.76 -3.17 2.07
N ALA A 83 14.20 -3.59 0.95
CA ALA A 83 13.69 -4.94 0.70
C ALA A 83 13.68 -5.23 -0.80
N ASN A 84 13.74 -6.51 -1.20
CA ASN A 84 13.65 -6.93 -2.60
C ASN A 84 12.23 -6.73 -3.13
N LEU A 85 11.86 -5.48 -3.36
CA LEU A 85 10.58 -5.07 -3.89
C LEU A 85 10.78 -4.50 -5.30
N HIS A 86 9.77 -4.67 -6.14
CA HIS A 86 9.70 -4.13 -7.49
C HIS A 86 8.33 -3.47 -7.66
N SER A 87 8.35 -2.22 -8.08
CA SER A 87 7.18 -1.55 -8.64
C SER A 87 7.44 -1.38 -10.14
N PRO A 88 6.41 -1.47 -11.00
CA PRO A 88 6.56 -1.19 -12.42
C PRO A 88 6.89 0.28 -12.70
#